data_AF-A0A2G6E8V6-F1
#
_entry.id   AF-A0A2G6E8V6-F1
#
_cell.length_a   1.000
_cell.length_b   1.000
_cell.length_c   1.000
_cell.angle_alpha   90.00
_cell.angle_beta   90.00
_cell.angle_gamma   90.00
#
_symmetry.space_group_name_H-M   'P 1'
#
loop_
_entity.id
_entity.type
_entity.pdbx_description
1 polymer ?
#
loop_
_entity_poly.entity_id
_entity_poly.type
_entity_poly.pdbx_seq_one_letter_code
_entity_poly.pdbx_strand_id
1 'polypeptide(L)'
;MTILPEPVRFTSQEYERFLDNYPHVERALSDPFISEEGETIPLIKHVNEGVLIYLDLLSCEQEKELGAAALRELNKRLLSERNYHPKIHIAILGITLATMIAIGWRLFFLQDVREPPLATPTAIPTPVHTSAPPRPVPTLRPTFSPIPTAKPIPTFTPKPRSTPTVKATPKPLYISGVYVQDANKNFVPELDGKYLVKPLEVLTLEVQLEHSEHREFSIEYTPMYGTLQAPSRYIAPNKPGEFDLIVVKVSDAESGLLLAQESVKIKIIDSY
;
A
#
# COMPACT_ATOMS: atom_id res chain seq x y z
N MET A 1 -6.43 16.79 -23.42
CA MET A 1 -5.07 16.43 -22.98
C MET A 1 -5.24 15.48 -21.81
N THR A 2 -5.14 14.19 -22.08
CA THR A 2 -5.41 13.12 -21.12
C THR A 2 -4.29 13.11 -20.07
N ILE A 3 -4.64 13.34 -18.81
CA ILE A 3 -3.69 13.24 -17.70
C ILE A 3 -3.54 11.75 -17.38
N LEU A 4 -2.41 11.16 -17.77
CA LEU A 4 -2.12 9.75 -17.48
C LEU A 4 -1.79 9.57 -15.99
N PRO A 5 -2.21 8.45 -15.39
CA PRO A 5 -1.84 8.11 -14.01
C PRO A 5 -0.33 7.90 -13.87
N GLU A 6 0.17 7.95 -12.62
CA GLU A 6 1.59 7.75 -12.33
C GLU A 6 1.99 6.29 -12.64
N PRO A 7 2.91 6.05 -13.58
CA PRO A 7 3.31 4.69 -13.93
C PRO A 7 4.28 4.11 -12.91
N VAL A 8 4.27 2.79 -12.75
CA VAL A 8 5.36 2.06 -12.09
C VAL A 8 6.56 2.03 -13.01
N ARG A 9 7.73 2.39 -12.48
CA ARG A 9 8.96 2.42 -13.27
C ARG A 9 9.78 1.16 -13.02
N PHE A 10 10.30 0.62 -14.10
CA PHE A 10 11.27 -0.46 -14.09
C PHE A 10 12.48 -0.04 -14.90
N THR A 11 13.68 -0.36 -14.42
CA THR A 11 14.80 -0.50 -15.36
C THR A 11 14.57 -1.71 -16.26
N SER A 12 15.16 -1.75 -17.45
CA SER A 12 14.99 -2.87 -18.39
C SER A 12 15.35 -4.22 -17.74
N GLN A 13 16.43 -4.26 -16.95
CA GLN A 13 16.85 -5.48 -16.24
C GLN A 13 15.86 -5.91 -15.16
N GLU A 14 15.26 -4.96 -14.43
CA GLU A 14 14.25 -5.29 -13.42
C GLU A 14 12.95 -5.77 -14.07
N TYR A 15 12.58 -5.21 -15.22
CA TYR A 15 11.42 -5.65 -15.96
C TYR A 15 11.60 -7.08 -16.49
N GLU A 16 12.76 -7.41 -17.05
CA GLU A 16 13.08 -8.78 -17.47
C GLU A 16 12.99 -9.77 -16.30
N ARG A 17 13.61 -9.45 -15.15
CA ARG A 17 13.49 -10.28 -13.94
C ARG A 17 12.05 -10.40 -13.43
N PHE A 18 11.27 -9.35 -13.60
CA PHE A 18 9.86 -9.37 -13.23
C PHE A 18 9.08 -10.33 -14.14
N LEU A 19 9.30 -10.29 -15.45
CA LEU A 19 8.71 -11.22 -16.40
C LEU A 19 9.17 -12.68 -16.17
N ASP A 20 10.44 -12.91 -15.82
CA ASP A 20 10.94 -14.25 -15.48
C ASP A 20 10.18 -14.88 -14.30
N ASN A 21 9.81 -14.06 -13.31
CA ASN A 21 9.04 -14.50 -12.15
C ASN A 21 7.54 -14.62 -12.45
N TYR A 22 7.03 -13.88 -13.43
CA TYR A 22 5.61 -13.79 -13.77
C TYR A 22 5.40 -13.78 -15.30
N PRO A 23 5.66 -14.91 -15.99
CA PRO A 23 5.68 -14.95 -17.45
C PRO A 23 4.31 -14.67 -18.09
N HIS A 24 3.22 -14.88 -17.36
CA HIS A 24 1.86 -14.57 -17.82
C HIS A 24 1.57 -13.06 -17.88
N VAL A 25 2.37 -12.22 -17.22
CA VAL A 25 2.13 -10.77 -17.14
C VAL A 25 2.35 -10.09 -18.49
N GLU A 26 3.27 -10.58 -19.32
CA GLU A 26 3.48 -10.03 -20.67
C GLU A 26 2.20 -10.10 -21.51
N ARG A 27 1.49 -11.24 -21.42
CA ARG A 27 0.20 -11.43 -22.10
C ARG A 27 -0.89 -10.54 -21.50
N ALA A 28 -0.98 -10.47 -20.18
CA ALA A 28 -2.03 -9.68 -19.53
C ALA A 28 -1.89 -8.17 -19.81
N LEU A 29 -0.65 -7.71 -20.05
CA LEU A 29 -0.35 -6.30 -20.33
C LEU A 29 -0.21 -5.97 -21.83
N SER A 30 -0.36 -6.94 -22.74
CA SER A 30 -0.20 -6.70 -24.18
C SER A 30 -1.36 -5.90 -24.77
N ASP A 31 -2.54 -6.06 -24.20
CA ASP A 31 -3.75 -5.42 -24.70
C ASP A 31 -3.81 -3.97 -24.22
N PRO A 32 -3.88 -2.99 -25.13
CA PRO A 32 -3.87 -1.59 -24.76
C PRO A 32 -5.19 -1.18 -24.10
N PHE A 33 -5.12 -0.14 -23.28
CA PHE A 33 -6.31 0.52 -22.75
C PHE A 33 -6.92 1.41 -23.84
N ILE A 34 -8.24 1.34 -24.03
CA ILE A 34 -8.97 2.22 -24.94
C ILE A 34 -9.69 3.26 -24.08
N SER A 35 -9.31 4.52 -24.20
CA SER A 35 -9.98 5.62 -23.49
C SER A 35 -11.39 5.85 -24.03
N GLU A 36 -12.21 6.59 -23.28
CA GLU A 36 -13.56 6.97 -23.71
C GLU A 36 -13.56 7.82 -25.00
N GLU A 37 -12.46 8.53 -25.26
CA GLU A 37 -12.23 9.30 -26.48
C GLU A 37 -11.81 8.41 -27.67
N GLY A 38 -11.70 7.09 -27.46
CA GLY A 38 -11.22 6.12 -28.46
C GLY A 38 -9.70 6.12 -28.63
N GLU A 39 -8.95 6.80 -27.76
CA GLU A 39 -7.49 6.81 -27.81
C GLU A 39 -6.94 5.50 -27.25
N THR A 40 -6.05 4.87 -27.99
CA THR A 40 -5.39 3.62 -27.58
C THR A 40 -4.10 3.95 -26.81
N ILE A 41 -4.07 3.64 -25.52
CA ILE A 41 -2.95 3.90 -24.63
C ILE A 41 -2.28 2.56 -24.30
N PRO A 42 -0.99 2.37 -24.63
CA PRO A 42 -0.30 1.14 -24.28
C PRO A 42 -0.06 1.09 -22.77
N LEU A 43 -0.43 -0.03 -22.14
CA LEU A 43 -0.21 -0.26 -20.71
C LEU A 43 1.27 -0.35 -20.35
N ILE A 44 2.08 -0.84 -21.30
CA ILE A 44 3.54 -0.87 -21.22
C ILE A 44 4.11 0.14 -22.20
N LYS A 45 4.93 1.05 -21.69
CA LYS A 45 5.68 1.99 -22.52
C LYS A 45 7.17 1.82 -22.29
N HIS A 46 7.87 1.35 -23.32
CA HIS A 46 9.33 1.34 -23.33
C HIS A 46 9.84 2.77 -23.54
N VAL A 47 10.73 3.20 -22.65
CA VAL A 47 11.43 4.48 -22.71
C VAL A 47 12.94 4.22 -22.68
N ASN A 48 13.75 5.19 -23.05
CA ASN A 48 15.22 5.02 -23.13
C ASN A 48 15.84 4.53 -21.80
N GLU A 49 15.22 4.87 -20.67
CA GLU A 49 15.72 4.56 -19.33
C GLU A 49 15.04 3.35 -18.68
N GLY A 50 14.10 2.69 -19.37
CA GLY A 50 13.39 1.54 -18.81
C GLY A 50 11.98 1.33 -19.34
N VAL A 51 11.11 0.81 -18.49
CA VAL A 51 9.74 0.41 -18.81
C VAL A 51 8.78 1.07 -17.83
N LEU A 52 7.73 1.68 -18.35
CA LEU A 52 6.64 2.28 -17.59
C LEU A 52 5.40 1.39 -17.69
N ILE A 53 4.78 1.07 -16.55
CA ILE A 53 3.55 0.27 -16.49
C ILE A 53 2.45 1.08 -15.81
N TYR A 54 1.32 1.29 -16.50
CA TYR A 54 0.19 2.06 -16.00
C TYR A 54 -0.86 1.16 -15.31
N LEU A 55 -0.69 0.91 -14.01
CA LEU A 55 -1.56 0.02 -13.23
C LEU A 55 -3.02 0.48 -13.18
N ASP A 56 -3.25 1.78 -13.00
CA ASP A 56 -4.61 2.34 -12.84
C ASP A 56 -5.45 2.24 -14.13
N LEU A 57 -4.85 1.84 -15.25
CA LEU A 57 -5.52 1.64 -16.53
C LEU A 57 -5.84 0.16 -16.80
N LEU A 58 -5.51 -0.75 -15.86
CA LEU A 58 -5.82 -2.17 -16.01
C LEU A 58 -7.32 -2.40 -15.91
N SER A 59 -7.86 -3.20 -16.83
CA SER A 59 -9.20 -3.75 -16.67
C SER A 59 -9.23 -4.82 -15.57
N CYS A 60 -10.42 -5.06 -15.01
CA CYS A 60 -10.62 -6.12 -14.00
C CYS A 60 -10.19 -7.52 -14.51
N GLU A 61 -10.33 -7.79 -15.81
CA GLU A 61 -9.86 -9.03 -16.42
C GLU A 61 -8.33 -9.11 -16.45
N GLN A 62 -7.66 -8.02 -16.83
CA GLN A 62 -6.20 -7.95 -16.82
C GLN A 62 -5.61 -8.04 -15.41
N GLU A 63 -6.24 -7.42 -14.41
CA GLU A 63 -5.82 -7.56 -13.01
C GLU A 63 -5.92 -9.01 -12.54
N LYS A 64 -7.01 -9.70 -12.92
CA LYS A 64 -7.21 -11.11 -12.61
C LYS A 64 -6.19 -11.99 -13.31
N GLU A 65 -5.87 -11.71 -14.58
CA GLU A 65 -4.84 -12.42 -15.33
C GLU A 65 -3.44 -12.17 -14.77
N LEU A 66 -3.10 -10.94 -14.35
CA LEU A 66 -1.85 -10.62 -13.64
C LEU A 66 -1.68 -11.49 -12.39
N GLY A 67 -2.79 -11.74 -11.70
CA GLY A 67 -2.80 -12.48 -10.44
C GLY A 67 -2.27 -11.67 -9.26
N ALA A 68 -2.73 -12.04 -8.06
CA ALA A 68 -2.48 -11.27 -6.84
C ALA A 68 -0.99 -11.11 -6.49
N ALA A 69 -0.13 -12.05 -6.89
CA ALA A 69 1.30 -11.99 -6.59
C ALA A 69 2.02 -10.90 -7.39
N ALA A 70 1.79 -10.85 -8.71
CA ALA A 70 2.38 -9.82 -9.58
C ALA A 70 1.82 -8.44 -9.22
N LEU A 71 0.51 -8.33 -8.99
CA LEU A 71 -0.14 -7.09 -8.59
C LEU A 71 0.42 -6.56 -7.27
N ARG A 72 0.70 -7.43 -6.30
CA ARG A 72 1.30 -7.05 -5.01
C ARG A 72 2.72 -6.51 -5.19
N GLU A 73 3.54 -7.12 -6.04
CA GLU A 73 4.91 -6.66 -6.28
C GLU A 73 4.92 -5.32 -7.02
N LEU A 74 4.03 -5.13 -8.00
CA LEU A 74 3.86 -3.86 -8.71
C LEU A 74 3.41 -2.73 -7.76
N ASN A 75 2.39 -2.99 -6.93
CA ASN A 75 1.94 -2.02 -5.94
C ASN A 75 3.01 -1.68 -4.89
N LYS A 76 3.78 -2.68 -4.45
CA LYS A 76 4.90 -2.48 -3.53
C LYS A 76 5.96 -1.58 -4.15
N ARG A 77 6.27 -1.73 -5.44
CA ARG A 77 7.18 -0.85 -6.17
C ARG A 77 6.64 0.58 -6.26
N LEU A 78 5.39 0.75 -6.67
CA LEU A 78 4.73 2.06 -6.74
C LEU A 78 4.82 2.80 -5.39
N LEU A 79 4.52 2.10 -4.30
CA LEU A 79 4.62 2.64 -2.94
C LEU A 79 6.06 2.95 -2.55
N SER A 80 7.04 2.14 -2.99
CA SER A 80 8.45 2.38 -2.69
C SER A 80 9.01 3.60 -3.42
N GLU A 81 8.57 3.85 -4.66
CA GLU A 81 8.93 5.05 -5.43
C GLU A 81 8.32 6.30 -4.81
N ARG A 82 7.03 6.24 -4.47
CA ARG A 82 6.32 7.33 -3.79
C ARG A 82 6.94 7.67 -2.44
N ASN A 83 7.42 6.65 -1.70
CA ASN A 83 8.12 6.80 -0.43
C ASN A 83 9.63 7.02 -0.56
N TYR A 84 10.21 7.08 -1.75
CA TYR A 84 11.63 7.43 -1.93
C TYR A 84 11.86 8.94 -1.84
N HIS A 85 10.80 9.75 -1.88
CA HIS A 85 10.87 11.22 -1.85
C HIS A 85 10.73 11.96 -0.49
N PRO A 86 10.57 11.36 0.71
CA PRO A 86 10.50 12.16 1.94
C PRO A 86 11.88 12.73 2.31
N LYS A 87 12.98 12.03 2.00
CA LYS A 87 14.33 12.49 2.35
C LYS A 87 14.79 13.67 1.50
N ILE A 88 14.42 13.73 0.23
CA ILE A 88 14.76 14.86 -0.64
C ILE A 88 13.94 16.09 -0.27
N HIS A 89 12.65 15.94 0.04
CA HIS A 89 11.85 17.08 0.51
C HIS A 89 12.27 17.56 1.91
N ILE A 90 12.64 16.67 2.83
CA ILE A 90 13.21 17.05 4.13
C ILE A 90 14.60 17.69 3.96
N ALA A 91 15.43 17.24 3.03
CA ALA A 91 16.72 17.88 2.74
C ALA A 91 16.55 19.27 2.10
N ILE A 92 15.61 19.43 1.16
CA ILE A 92 15.31 20.74 0.54
C ILE A 92 14.73 21.71 1.57
N LEU A 93 13.78 21.27 2.42
CA LEU A 93 13.26 22.05 3.55
C LEU A 93 14.37 22.40 4.55
N GLY A 94 15.25 21.45 4.86
CA GLY A 94 16.42 21.67 5.72
C GLY A 94 17.39 22.71 5.15
N ILE A 95 17.67 22.66 3.85
CA ILE A 95 18.54 23.63 3.17
C ILE A 95 17.88 25.02 3.09
N THR A 96 16.57 25.09 2.81
CA THR A 96 15.85 26.38 2.80
C THR A 96 15.74 27.01 4.19
N LEU A 97 15.52 26.21 5.23
CA LEU A 97 15.53 26.69 6.61
C LEU A 97 16.94 27.12 7.04
N ALA A 98 17.98 26.35 6.69
CA ALA A 98 19.37 26.68 7.01
C ALA A 98 19.85 27.96 6.30
N THR A 99 19.44 28.18 5.04
CA THR A 99 19.75 29.42 4.31
C THR A 99 19.01 30.63 4.87
N MET A 100 17.73 30.49 5.28
CA MET A 100 17.00 31.56 5.96
C MET A 100 17.63 31.94 7.31
N ILE A 101 18.07 30.95 8.10
CA ILE A 101 18.83 31.18 9.35
C ILE A 101 20.18 31.82 9.06
N ALA A 102 20.91 31.37 8.02
CA ALA A 102 22.20 31.93 7.65
C ALA A 102 22.09 33.39 7.13
N ILE A 103 21.07 33.72 6.35
CA ILE A 103 20.82 35.09 5.86
C ILE A 103 20.39 35.99 7.03
N GLY A 104 19.54 35.49 7.94
CA GLY A 104 19.16 36.19 9.17
C GLY A 104 20.35 36.44 10.10
N TRP A 105 21.22 35.45 10.30
CA TRP A 105 22.46 35.59 11.06
C TRP A 105 23.47 36.53 10.40
N ARG A 106 23.61 36.49 9.07
CA ARG A 106 24.54 37.37 8.34
C ARG A 106 24.12 38.85 8.37
N LEU A 107 22.83 39.14 8.50
CA LEU A 107 22.33 40.50 8.74
C LEU A 107 22.46 40.93 10.20
N PHE A 108 22.40 40.00 11.14
CA PHE A 108 22.55 40.29 12.58
C PHE A 108 24.02 40.44 13.03
N PHE A 109 24.97 39.80 12.34
CA PHE A 109 26.41 39.80 12.69
C PHE A 109 27.31 40.64 11.76
N LEU A 110 26.77 41.67 11.11
CA LEU A 110 27.61 42.72 10.49
C LEU A 110 28.21 43.72 11.51
N GLN A 111 28.27 43.32 12.79
CA GLN A 111 29.17 43.90 13.78
C GLN A 111 30.02 42.75 14.37
N ASP A 112 31.33 42.87 14.13
CA ASP A 112 32.44 42.13 14.73
C ASP A 112 32.82 40.70 14.25
N VAL A 113 33.90 40.68 13.45
CA VAL A 113 35.22 40.06 13.76
C VAL A 113 35.46 38.54 13.55
N ARG A 114 36.49 38.33 12.70
CA ARG A 114 37.51 37.25 12.56
C ARG A 114 37.12 35.85 12.10
N GLU A 115 37.69 35.49 10.94
CA GLU A 115 37.76 34.15 10.36
C GLU A 115 38.61 33.18 11.21
N PRO A 116 38.13 31.95 11.50
CA PRO A 116 38.96 30.86 11.99
C PRO A 116 39.61 30.07 10.83
N PRO A 117 40.76 29.41 11.07
CA PRO A 117 41.47 28.65 10.05
C PRO A 117 40.77 27.34 9.67
N LEU A 118 40.97 26.98 8.39
CA LEU A 118 40.42 25.82 7.70
C LEU A 118 40.94 24.49 8.28
N ALA A 119 40.04 23.61 8.71
CA ALA A 119 40.39 22.26 9.15
C ALA A 119 40.49 21.30 7.96
N THR A 120 41.60 20.56 7.91
CA THR A 120 41.92 19.51 6.93
C THR A 120 41.05 18.26 7.14
N PRO A 121 40.49 17.64 6.08
CA PRO A 121 39.69 16.42 6.22
C PRO A 121 40.55 15.20 6.60
N THR A 122 40.15 14.52 7.67
CA THR A 122 40.71 13.24 8.14
C THR A 122 40.17 12.08 7.31
N ALA A 123 41.05 11.19 6.84
CA ALA A 123 40.68 9.99 6.10
C ALA A 123 39.85 9.01 6.95
N ILE A 124 38.79 8.46 6.36
CA ILE A 124 37.90 7.46 6.97
C ILE A 124 38.53 6.06 6.80
N PRO A 125 38.67 5.27 7.87
CA PRO A 125 39.29 3.95 7.79
C PRO A 125 38.41 2.93 7.08
N THR A 126 39.06 2.09 6.27
CA THR A 126 38.50 0.96 5.54
C THR A 126 38.16 -0.20 6.50
N PRO A 127 36.94 -0.78 6.46
CA PRO A 127 36.61 -1.95 7.26
C PRO A 127 37.30 -3.22 6.71
N VAL A 128 37.99 -3.94 7.59
CA VAL A 128 38.57 -5.26 7.31
C VAL A 128 37.57 -6.32 7.78
N HIS A 129 37.11 -7.17 6.85
CA HIS A 129 36.29 -8.33 7.19
C HIS A 129 37.18 -9.48 7.68
N THR A 130 37.12 -9.77 8.98
CA THR A 130 37.72 -10.97 9.58
C THR A 130 36.75 -12.14 9.43
N SER A 131 37.10 -13.13 8.59
CA SER A 131 36.35 -14.39 8.49
C SER A 131 36.65 -15.30 9.68
N ALA A 132 35.62 -15.76 10.38
CA ALA A 132 35.76 -16.75 11.45
C ALA A 132 36.07 -18.16 10.88
N PRO A 133 36.92 -18.97 11.56
CA PRO A 133 37.27 -20.31 11.12
C PRO A 133 36.12 -21.32 11.33
N PRO A 134 36.09 -22.41 10.53
CA PRO A 134 35.03 -23.42 10.58
C PRO A 134 35.04 -24.22 11.89
N ARG A 135 33.84 -24.43 12.44
CA ARG A 135 33.58 -25.19 13.67
C ARG A 135 33.80 -26.69 13.44
N PRO A 136 34.50 -27.42 14.33
CA PRO A 136 34.76 -28.84 14.17
C PRO A 136 33.48 -29.68 14.27
N VAL A 137 33.39 -30.69 13.40
CA VAL A 137 32.32 -31.69 13.32
C VAL A 137 32.49 -32.72 14.44
N PRO A 138 31.44 -33.03 15.23
CA PRO A 138 31.54 -34.03 16.29
C PRO A 138 31.60 -35.46 15.72
N THR A 139 32.59 -36.22 16.18
CA THR A 139 32.78 -37.64 15.89
C THR A 139 31.70 -38.46 16.60
N LEU A 140 30.90 -39.21 15.83
CA LEU A 140 29.86 -40.08 16.37
C LEU A 140 30.48 -41.26 17.12
N ARG A 141 30.07 -41.44 18.38
CA ARG A 141 30.46 -42.55 19.26
C ARG A 141 29.59 -43.78 18.95
N PRO A 142 30.16 -45.00 18.92
CA PRO A 142 29.40 -46.21 18.61
C PRO A 142 28.31 -46.48 19.66
N THR A 143 27.14 -46.82 19.13
CA THR A 143 25.90 -47.20 19.79
C THR A 143 26.04 -48.50 20.57
N PHE A 144 25.54 -48.50 21.81
CA PHE A 144 25.40 -49.71 22.63
C PHE A 144 24.32 -50.65 22.07
N SER A 145 24.57 -51.95 22.21
CA SER A 145 23.68 -53.04 21.83
C SER A 145 22.34 -52.97 22.59
N PRO A 146 21.21 -53.28 21.94
CA PRO A 146 19.91 -53.22 22.59
C PRO A 146 19.78 -54.27 23.70
N ILE A 147 19.32 -53.82 24.87
CA ILE A 147 18.92 -54.68 25.99
C ILE A 147 17.56 -55.30 25.63
N PRO A 148 17.35 -56.62 25.89
CA PRO A 148 16.10 -57.30 25.56
C PRO A 148 14.88 -56.61 26.20
N THR A 149 13.95 -56.24 25.34
CA THR A 149 12.72 -55.52 25.66
C THR A 149 11.80 -56.38 26.52
N ALA A 150 11.38 -55.84 27.67
CA ALA A 150 10.39 -56.49 28.52
C ALA A 150 9.06 -56.70 27.77
N LYS A 151 8.39 -57.82 28.11
CA LYS A 151 7.12 -58.26 27.53
C LYS A 151 6.07 -57.13 27.64
N PRO A 152 5.37 -56.76 26.55
CA PRO A 152 4.46 -55.63 26.56
C PRO A 152 3.31 -55.85 27.55
N ILE A 153 3.12 -54.86 28.42
CA ILE A 153 1.97 -54.77 29.33
C ILE A 153 0.72 -54.51 28.45
N PRO A 154 -0.40 -55.20 28.68
CA PRO A 154 -1.63 -55.00 27.92
C PRO A 154 -2.04 -53.53 27.98
N THR A 155 -2.05 -52.91 26.80
CA THR A 155 -2.28 -51.47 26.64
C THR A 155 -3.77 -51.21 26.81
N PHE A 156 -4.14 -50.32 27.73
CA PHE A 156 -5.53 -49.89 27.90
C PHE A 156 -6.07 -49.36 26.57
N THR A 157 -7.17 -49.95 26.10
CA THR A 157 -7.88 -49.49 24.91
C THR A 157 -8.29 -48.03 25.10
N PRO A 158 -7.75 -47.08 24.32
CA PRO A 158 -8.06 -45.67 24.51
C PRO A 158 -9.54 -45.44 24.24
N LYS A 159 -10.19 -44.72 25.16
CA LYS A 159 -11.59 -44.30 25.02
C LYS A 159 -11.74 -43.49 23.71
N PRO A 160 -12.82 -43.66 22.93
CA PRO A 160 -13.02 -42.90 21.70
C PRO A 160 -12.92 -41.41 21.99
N ARG A 161 -11.93 -40.74 21.39
CA ARG A 161 -11.80 -39.29 21.45
C ARG A 161 -12.95 -38.71 20.63
N SER A 162 -13.69 -37.77 21.19
CA SER A 162 -14.72 -37.05 20.46
C SER A 162 -14.12 -36.46 19.18
N THR A 163 -14.74 -36.76 18.05
CA THR A 163 -14.37 -36.18 16.76
C THR A 163 -14.56 -34.67 16.88
N PRO A 164 -13.52 -33.84 16.65
CA PRO A 164 -13.69 -32.40 16.67
C PRO A 164 -14.75 -32.02 15.62
N THR A 165 -15.83 -31.38 16.07
CA THR A 165 -16.83 -30.84 15.17
C THR A 165 -16.15 -29.79 14.30
N VAL A 166 -16.17 -29.97 12.97
CA VAL A 166 -15.56 -29.03 12.04
C VAL A 166 -16.26 -27.69 12.21
N LYS A 167 -15.55 -26.68 12.74
CA LYS A 167 -16.05 -25.31 12.80
C LYS A 167 -16.23 -24.83 11.37
N ALA A 168 -17.45 -24.41 11.01
CA ALA A 168 -17.73 -23.91 9.67
C ALA A 168 -16.77 -22.75 9.33
N THR A 169 -16.14 -22.82 8.15
CA THR A 169 -15.29 -21.73 7.66
C THR A 169 -16.18 -20.51 7.38
N PRO A 170 -15.85 -19.34 7.93
CA PRO A 170 -16.46 -18.07 7.57
C PRO A 170 -16.63 -17.89 6.06
N LYS A 171 -17.82 -17.51 5.59
CA LYS A 171 -17.91 -16.89 4.26
C LYS A 171 -17.10 -15.59 4.26
N PRO A 172 -16.37 -15.28 3.17
CA PRO A 172 -15.72 -13.99 3.01
C PRO A 172 -16.77 -12.85 2.98
N LEU A 173 -16.41 -11.70 3.56
CA LEU A 173 -17.22 -10.48 3.53
C LEU A 173 -16.70 -9.56 2.43
N TYR A 174 -17.59 -8.92 1.68
CA TYR A 174 -17.22 -7.96 0.64
C TYR A 174 -17.99 -6.65 0.80
N ILE A 175 -17.36 -5.54 0.43
CA ILE A 175 -18.04 -4.25 0.27
C ILE A 175 -18.61 -4.26 -1.15
N SER A 176 -19.94 -4.22 -1.29
CA SER A 176 -20.60 -4.19 -2.61
C SER A 176 -20.69 -2.77 -3.17
N GLY A 177 -20.61 -1.77 -2.29
CA GLY A 177 -20.60 -0.36 -2.67
C GLY A 177 -20.53 0.56 -1.46
N VAL A 178 -20.16 1.81 -1.72
CA VAL A 178 -20.22 2.89 -0.73
C VAL A 178 -21.01 4.04 -1.35
N TYR A 179 -22.21 4.28 -0.83
CA TYR A 179 -23.08 5.34 -1.31
C TYR A 179 -22.78 6.64 -0.56
N VAL A 180 -22.78 7.73 -1.30
CA VAL A 180 -22.60 9.08 -0.75
C VAL A 180 -23.93 9.81 -0.84
N GLN A 181 -24.42 10.31 0.29
CA GLN A 181 -25.65 11.09 0.39
C GLN A 181 -25.34 12.52 0.82
N ASP A 182 -26.05 13.49 0.27
CA ASP A 182 -25.98 14.89 0.68
C ASP A 182 -26.70 15.12 2.04
N ALA A 183 -26.68 16.37 2.52
CA ALA A 183 -27.38 16.74 3.76
C ALA A 183 -28.91 16.55 3.71
N ASN A 184 -29.50 16.42 2.51
CA ASN A 184 -30.91 16.18 2.28
C ASN A 184 -31.23 14.68 2.08
N LYS A 185 -30.24 13.80 2.21
CA LYS A 185 -30.32 12.34 1.94
C LYS A 185 -30.54 11.98 0.48
N ASN A 186 -30.23 12.88 -0.45
CA ASN A 186 -30.18 12.54 -1.87
C ASN A 186 -28.84 11.85 -2.17
N PHE A 187 -28.87 10.82 -3.00
CA PHE A 187 -27.63 10.21 -3.50
C PHE A 187 -26.88 11.21 -4.39
N VAL A 188 -25.62 11.42 -4.08
CA VAL A 188 -24.70 12.19 -4.91
C VAL A 188 -24.36 11.35 -6.13
N PRO A 189 -24.52 11.85 -7.37
CA PRO A 189 -24.20 11.09 -8.55
C PRO A 189 -22.69 10.79 -8.63
N GLU A 190 -22.38 9.57 -9.01
CA GLU A 190 -21.03 9.14 -9.33
C GLU A 190 -20.79 9.35 -10.84
N LEU A 191 -19.73 10.08 -11.18
CA LEU A 191 -19.28 10.31 -12.56
C LEU A 191 -17.81 9.86 -12.67
N ASP A 192 -17.53 8.94 -13.58
CA ASP A 192 -16.20 8.39 -13.84
C ASP A 192 -15.49 7.84 -12.59
N GLY A 193 -16.23 7.14 -11.73
CA GLY A 193 -15.71 6.57 -10.50
C GLY A 193 -15.53 7.56 -9.35
N LYS A 194 -16.18 8.74 -9.43
CA LYS A 194 -15.95 9.87 -8.51
C LYS A 194 -17.26 10.55 -8.14
N TYR A 195 -17.41 10.90 -6.86
CA TYR A 195 -18.54 11.68 -6.36
C TYR A 195 -18.24 13.17 -6.51
N LEU A 196 -19.13 13.90 -7.17
CA LEU A 196 -19.00 15.34 -7.39
C LEU A 196 -19.65 16.09 -6.21
N VAL A 197 -18.87 16.86 -5.46
CA VAL A 197 -19.30 17.46 -4.19
C VAL A 197 -18.86 18.91 -4.09
N LYS A 198 -19.64 19.78 -3.45
CA LYS A 198 -19.27 21.18 -3.23
C LYS A 198 -18.30 21.35 -2.04
N PRO A 199 -17.49 22.41 -2.02
CA PRO A 199 -16.68 22.76 -0.85
C PRO A 199 -17.54 22.87 0.41
N LEU A 200 -17.04 22.32 1.53
CA LEU A 200 -17.72 22.33 2.84
C LEU A 200 -19.09 21.64 2.87
N GLU A 201 -19.47 20.91 1.83
CA GLU A 201 -20.69 20.12 1.81
C GLU A 201 -20.60 18.98 2.82
N VAL A 202 -21.71 18.73 3.52
CA VAL A 202 -21.82 17.69 4.53
C VAL A 202 -22.45 16.47 3.90
N LEU A 203 -21.71 15.36 3.93
CA LEU A 203 -22.10 14.09 3.34
C LEU A 203 -22.31 13.02 4.40
N THR A 204 -23.13 12.04 4.06
CA THR A 204 -23.26 10.77 4.79
C THR A 204 -22.76 9.64 3.91
N LEU A 205 -21.85 8.82 4.44
CA LEU A 205 -21.32 7.64 3.77
C LEU A 205 -22.06 6.40 4.25
N GLU A 206 -22.60 5.62 3.33
CA GLU A 206 -23.33 4.39 3.62
C GLU A 206 -22.66 3.20 2.93
N VAL A 207 -22.17 2.25 3.71
CA VAL A 207 -21.45 1.07 3.21
C VAL A 207 -22.44 -0.07 3.07
N GLN A 208 -22.52 -0.65 1.88
CA GLN A 208 -23.28 -1.86 1.63
C GLN A 208 -22.35 -3.07 1.68
N LEU A 209 -22.71 -4.03 2.53
CA LEU A 209 -21.93 -5.26 2.75
C LEU A 209 -22.70 -6.47 2.23
N GLU A 210 -21.99 -7.35 1.53
CA GLU A 210 -22.49 -8.67 1.14
C GLU A 210 -22.04 -9.73 2.14
N HIS A 211 -22.91 -10.71 2.40
CA HIS A 211 -22.67 -11.82 3.35
C HIS A 211 -22.49 -11.37 4.81
N SER A 212 -23.18 -10.31 5.22
CA SER A 212 -23.15 -9.77 6.59
C SER A 212 -23.97 -10.56 7.62
N GLU A 213 -24.50 -11.72 7.26
CA GLU A 213 -25.37 -12.51 8.13
C GLU A 213 -24.63 -12.92 9.43
N HIS A 214 -25.22 -12.52 10.56
CA HIS A 214 -24.83 -12.93 11.93
C HIS A 214 -23.43 -12.51 12.40
N ARG A 215 -22.90 -11.39 11.92
CA ARG A 215 -21.65 -10.80 12.44
C ARG A 215 -21.83 -9.33 12.77
N GLU A 216 -21.11 -8.89 13.80
CA GLU A 216 -20.94 -7.48 14.11
C GLU A 216 -19.67 -6.97 13.44
N PHE A 217 -19.75 -5.78 12.84
CA PHE A 217 -18.62 -5.15 12.14
C PHE A 217 -18.37 -3.77 12.71
N SER A 218 -17.11 -3.37 12.69
CA SER A 218 -16.70 -1.98 12.87
C SER A 218 -16.33 -1.42 11.51
N ILE A 219 -16.89 -0.25 11.18
CA ILE A 219 -16.59 0.47 9.94
C ILE A 219 -15.83 1.74 10.32
N GLU A 220 -14.61 1.85 9.81
CA GLU A 220 -13.75 3.00 10.00
C GLU A 220 -13.59 3.74 8.67
N TYR A 221 -13.72 5.06 8.71
CA TYR A 221 -13.53 5.93 7.57
C TYR A 221 -12.31 6.81 7.83
N THR A 222 -11.47 6.98 6.82
CA THR A 222 -10.27 7.81 6.92
C THR A 222 -10.19 8.72 5.70
N PRO A 223 -10.71 9.97 5.79
CA PRO A 223 -10.52 10.96 4.74
C PRO A 223 -9.06 11.43 4.72
N MET A 224 -8.57 11.82 3.54
CA MET A 224 -7.22 12.33 3.39
C MET A 224 -7.13 13.83 3.68
N TYR A 225 -8.15 14.59 3.30
CA TYR A 225 -8.18 16.05 3.46
C TYR A 225 -9.42 16.60 4.18
N GLY A 226 -10.59 16.00 3.96
CA GLY A 226 -11.82 16.40 4.63
C GLY A 226 -11.86 16.03 6.10
N THR A 227 -12.98 16.32 6.76
CA THR A 227 -13.14 16.13 8.21
C THR A 227 -14.31 15.19 8.50
N LEU A 228 -14.11 14.18 9.34
CA LEU A 228 -15.20 13.35 9.88
C LEU A 228 -15.73 13.97 11.18
N GLN A 229 -17.04 14.19 11.26
CA GLN A 229 -17.71 14.69 12.47
C GLN A 229 -18.42 13.59 13.28
N ALA A 230 -18.84 12.54 12.60
CA ALA A 230 -19.52 11.38 13.15
C ALA A 230 -19.07 10.16 12.34
N PRO A 231 -19.32 8.90 12.77
CA PRO A 231 -18.68 7.74 12.16
C PRO A 231 -18.85 7.68 10.64
N SER A 232 -19.98 8.13 10.08
CA SER A 232 -20.22 8.21 8.64
C SER A 232 -20.41 9.64 8.10
N ARG A 233 -20.26 10.67 8.93
CA ARG A 233 -20.57 12.05 8.53
C ARG A 233 -19.30 12.79 8.15
N TYR A 234 -19.13 13.03 6.86
CA TYR A 234 -17.97 13.64 6.25
C TYR A 234 -18.24 15.09 5.83
N ILE A 235 -17.26 15.97 6.00
CA ILE A 235 -17.29 17.35 5.50
C ILE A 235 -16.19 17.49 4.46
N ALA A 236 -16.60 17.86 3.24
CA ALA A 236 -15.71 18.12 2.14
C ALA A 236 -14.73 19.28 2.43
N PRO A 237 -13.45 19.20 2.02
CA PRO A 237 -12.51 20.28 2.21
C PRO A 237 -12.94 21.54 1.46
N ASN A 238 -12.58 22.71 1.99
CA ASN A 238 -12.89 23.99 1.36
C ASN A 238 -11.92 24.34 0.22
N LYS A 239 -11.77 23.44 -0.75
CA LYS A 239 -10.80 23.57 -1.84
C LYS A 239 -11.36 22.99 -3.15
N PRO A 240 -12.02 23.82 -3.97
CA PRO A 240 -12.45 23.44 -5.31
C PRO A 240 -11.28 22.96 -6.17
N GLY A 241 -11.54 21.98 -7.05
CA GLY A 241 -10.57 21.43 -7.99
C GLY A 241 -9.63 20.36 -7.41
N GLU A 242 -9.61 20.16 -6.10
CA GLU A 242 -8.89 19.05 -5.46
C GLU A 242 -9.76 17.79 -5.37
N PHE A 243 -9.09 16.64 -5.28
CA PHE A 243 -9.73 15.36 -4.95
C PHE A 243 -9.49 15.04 -3.49
N ASP A 244 -10.50 14.50 -2.82
CA ASP A 244 -10.32 13.80 -1.57
C ASP A 244 -10.50 12.30 -1.78
N LEU A 245 -9.79 11.52 -0.97
CA LEU A 245 -9.87 10.07 -0.96
C LEU A 245 -10.28 9.65 0.45
N ILE A 246 -11.36 8.90 0.54
CA ILE A 246 -11.82 8.31 1.80
C ILE A 246 -11.57 6.82 1.74
N VAL A 247 -10.72 6.33 2.63
CA VAL A 247 -10.51 4.89 2.81
C VAL A 247 -11.55 4.37 3.78
N VAL A 248 -12.30 3.35 3.36
CA VAL A 248 -13.30 2.66 4.17
C VAL A 248 -12.72 1.30 4.56
N LYS A 249 -12.63 1.02 5.86
CA LYS A 249 -12.19 -0.26 6.39
C LYS A 249 -13.33 -0.91 7.15
N VAL A 250 -13.54 -2.19 6.87
CA VAL A 250 -14.53 -3.01 7.55
C VAL A 250 -13.77 -4.09 8.29
N SER A 251 -13.87 -4.08 9.61
CA SER A 251 -13.23 -5.03 10.49
C SER A 251 -14.26 -5.79 11.31
N ASP A 252 -13.94 -7.02 11.68
CA ASP A 252 -14.73 -7.80 12.63
C ASP A 252 -14.74 -7.08 14.00
N ALA A 253 -15.92 -6.85 14.58
CA ALA A 253 -16.05 -6.02 15.78
C ALA A 253 -15.41 -6.65 17.03
N GLU A 254 -15.40 -7.99 17.11
CA GLU A 254 -14.87 -8.73 18.27
C GLU A 254 -13.35 -8.90 18.16
N SER A 255 -12.85 -9.31 17.00
CA SER A 255 -11.43 -9.62 16.79
C SER A 255 -10.59 -8.47 16.27
N GLY A 256 -11.21 -7.43 15.70
CA GLY A 256 -10.52 -6.33 15.02
C GLY A 256 -9.85 -6.74 13.70
N LEU A 257 -10.09 -7.96 13.21
CA LEU A 257 -9.53 -8.45 11.96
C LEU A 257 -10.10 -7.65 10.79
N LEU A 258 -9.23 -7.09 9.95
CA LEU A 258 -9.64 -6.43 8.71
C LEU A 258 -10.28 -7.46 7.76
N LEU A 259 -11.54 -7.23 7.39
CA LEU A 259 -12.32 -8.10 6.52
C LEU A 259 -12.38 -7.58 5.10
N ALA A 260 -12.57 -6.27 4.92
CA ALA A 260 -12.64 -5.63 3.62
C ALA A 260 -12.14 -4.18 3.69
N GLN A 261 -11.69 -3.65 2.56
CA GLN A 261 -11.28 -2.26 2.41
C GLN A 261 -11.68 -1.74 1.04
N GLU A 262 -12.21 -0.52 0.97
CA GLU A 262 -12.59 0.15 -0.28
C GLU A 262 -12.13 1.61 -0.24
N SER A 263 -12.02 2.25 -1.41
CA SER A 263 -11.67 3.67 -1.49
C SER A 263 -12.72 4.47 -2.26
N VAL A 264 -13.18 5.56 -1.66
CA VAL A 264 -14.15 6.47 -2.27
C VAL A 264 -13.43 7.73 -2.73
N LYS A 265 -13.52 8.04 -4.02
CA LYS A 265 -12.94 9.24 -4.62
C LYS A 265 -13.99 10.35 -4.67
N ILE A 266 -13.68 11.50 -4.09
CA ILE A 266 -14.54 12.68 -4.08
C ILE A 266 -13.83 13.80 -4.84
N LYS A 267 -14.51 14.39 -5.82
CA LYS A 267 -14.03 15.57 -6.56
C LYS A 267 -14.75 16.81 -6.05
N ILE A 268 -13.99 17.80 -5.61
CA ILE A 268 -14.57 19.06 -5.13
C ILE A 268 -14.80 20.00 -6.31
N ILE A 269 -16.03 20.41 -6.54
CA ILE A 269 -16.44 21.28 -7.66
C ILE A 269 -17.06 22.59 -7.16
N ASP A 270 -16.78 23.70 -7.83
CA ASP A 270 -17.34 25.01 -7.45
C ASP A 270 -18.88 25.07 -7.59
N SER A 271 -19.40 24.44 -8.63
CA SER A 271 -20.84 24.36 -8.91
C SER A 271 -21.15 23.15 -9.78
N TYR A 272 -22.37 22.60 -9.61
CA TYR A 272 -22.93 21.59 -10.53
C TYR A 272 -23.24 22.20 -11.90
#